data_AF-A0A2A5J9Z2-F1
#
_entry.id   AF-A0A2A5J9Z2-F1
#
_cell.length_a   1.000
_cell.length_b   1.000
_cell.length_c   1.000
_cell.angle_alpha   90.00
_cell.angle_beta   90.00
_cell.angle_gamma   90.00
#
_symmetry.space_group_name_H-M   'P 1'
#
loop_
_entity.id
_entity.type
_entity.pdbx_description
1 polymer ?
#
loop_
_entity_poly.entity_id
_entity_poly.type
_entity_poly.pdbx_seq_one_letter_code
_entity_poly.pdbx_strand_id
1 'polypeptide(L)'
;MLVGPPTLRGAVQVRVDNNGGASALVRRVSLRSVDSNVFASPDRTLPNPELPFAVDAHGGVAVWNFDYRQLQRDADVTFRETPLAVRAEIEVGSKRYRQRGRVWVNVPGDSRLIESRWARVRRRCRRWIDEPVGFPIPQTIGDDGRVALTIRKHGRGQVRPFAFTLVKELPDGRHERVRDVEQVPVPRIWPWQTEVIVSAPIVDDAGEPVGVQFWWTVTNRSGAGNGFSALRTSELPQIN
;
A
#
# COMPACT_ATOMS: atom_id res chain seq x y z
N MET A 1 9.98 -6.76 10.22
CA MET A 1 8.65 -7.33 9.95
C MET A 1 7.72 -6.84 11.05
N LEU A 2 6.97 -5.76 10.84
CA LEU A 2 6.06 -5.21 11.86
C LEU A 2 4.71 -5.91 11.73
N VAL A 3 4.54 -7.00 12.47
CA VAL A 3 3.22 -7.60 12.68
C VAL A 3 2.43 -6.59 13.49
N GLY A 4 1.50 -5.88 12.84
CA GLY A 4 0.55 -5.04 13.54
C GLY A 4 -0.24 -5.87 14.56
N PRO A 5 -0.69 -5.27 15.68
CA PRO A 5 -1.50 -5.99 16.66
C PRO A 5 -2.71 -6.64 15.96
N PRO A 6 -3.14 -7.84 16.41
CA PRO A 6 -4.24 -8.55 15.78
C PRO A 6 -5.48 -7.66 15.72
N THR A 7 -6.02 -7.48 14.51
CA THR A 7 -7.27 -6.75 14.31
C THR A 7 -8.41 -7.57 14.93
N LEU A 8 -8.90 -7.13 16.10
CA LEU A 8 -10.07 -7.74 16.74
C LEU A 8 -11.31 -7.50 15.87
N ARG A 9 -11.90 -8.57 15.35
CA ARG A 9 -13.13 -8.47 14.55
C ARG A 9 -14.26 -7.91 15.41
N GLY A 10 -14.93 -6.86 14.92
CA GLY A 10 -16.03 -6.21 15.65
C GLY A 10 -15.60 -5.15 16.66
N ALA A 11 -14.30 -4.83 16.76
CA ALA A 11 -13.81 -3.76 17.60
C ALA A 11 -13.33 -2.56 16.77
N VAL A 12 -13.54 -1.35 17.31
CA VAL A 12 -12.89 -0.13 16.83
C VAL A 12 -11.63 0.09 17.66
N GLN A 13 -10.49 0.22 16.99
CA GLN A 13 -9.19 0.40 17.66
C GLN A 13 -8.75 1.85 17.59
N VAL A 14 -8.45 2.44 18.75
CA VAL A 14 -7.81 3.74 18.88
C VAL A 14 -6.34 3.51 19.21
N ARG A 15 -5.48 3.79 18.23
CA ARG A 15 -4.03 3.73 18.38
C ARG A 15 -3.47 5.11 18.76
N VAL A 16 -2.63 5.14 19.78
CA VAL A 16 -1.90 6.32 20.23
C VAL A 16 -0.41 6.07 20.02
N ASP A 17 0.22 6.88 19.17
CA ASP A 17 1.65 6.84 18.90
C ASP A 17 2.34 8.05 19.56
N ASN A 18 3.33 7.80 20.43
CA ASN A 18 4.13 8.84 21.06
C ASN A 18 5.47 9.03 20.33
N ASN A 19 5.48 9.96 19.37
CA ASN A 19 6.71 10.35 18.66
C ASN A 19 7.51 11.45 19.38
N GLY A 20 7.16 11.77 20.64
CA GLY A 20 7.84 12.78 21.45
C GLY A 20 9.12 12.26 22.10
N GLY A 21 9.93 13.18 22.63
CA GLY A 21 11.17 12.86 23.36
C GLY A 21 10.98 12.51 24.84
N ALA A 22 9.73 12.44 25.34
CA ALA A 22 9.41 12.08 26.71
C ALA A 22 8.17 11.17 26.75
N SER A 23 8.07 10.33 27.78
CA SER A 23 6.92 9.45 27.98
C SER A 23 5.64 10.27 28.21
N ALA A 24 4.53 9.78 27.68
CA ALA A 24 3.23 10.45 27.72
C ALA A 24 2.25 9.68 28.61
N LEU A 25 1.76 10.33 29.68
CA LEU A 25 0.74 9.74 30.56
C LEU A 25 -0.65 9.96 30.00
N VAL A 26 -1.23 8.90 29.41
CA VAL A 26 -2.60 8.88 28.89
C VAL A 26 -3.56 8.61 30.06
N ARG A 27 -4.35 9.62 30.42
CA ARG A 27 -5.34 9.53 31.52
C ARG A 27 -6.69 9.02 31.06
N ARG A 28 -7.07 9.36 29.83
CA ARG A 28 -8.36 8.99 29.26
C ARG A 28 -8.23 8.78 27.77
N VAL A 29 -8.90 7.74 27.28
CA VAL A 29 -9.16 7.53 25.86
C VAL A 29 -10.66 7.42 25.70
N SER A 30 -11.22 8.09 24.70
CA SER A 30 -12.65 8.04 24.42
C SER A 30 -12.90 8.11 22.93
N LEU A 31 -13.99 7.48 22.51
CA LEU A 31 -14.47 7.54 21.14
C LEU A 31 -15.78 8.31 21.14
N ARG A 32 -15.84 9.41 20.41
CA ARG A 32 -17.02 10.24 20.28
C ARG A 32 -17.75 9.90 18.98
N SER A 33 -19.03 9.56 19.07
CA SER A 33 -19.91 9.56 17.91
C SER A 33 -20.12 11.00 17.45
N VAL A 34 -19.81 11.28 16.19
CA VAL A 34 -19.98 12.62 15.60
C VAL A 34 -21.46 12.94 15.42
N ASP A 35 -22.29 11.91 15.22
CA ASP A 35 -23.70 12.08 14.89
C ASP A 35 -24.58 12.17 16.15
N SER A 36 -24.27 11.43 17.21
CA SER A 36 -25.03 11.42 18.46
C SER A 36 -24.38 12.19 19.62
N ASN A 37 -23.16 12.70 19.45
CA ASN A 37 -22.34 13.29 20.52
C ASN A 37 -22.10 12.38 21.74
N VAL A 38 -22.44 11.09 21.67
CA VAL A 38 -22.20 10.14 22.75
C VAL A 38 -20.72 9.80 22.83
N PHE A 39 -20.22 9.74 24.07
CA PHE A 39 -18.85 9.35 24.38
C PHE A 39 -18.82 7.91 24.84
N ALA A 40 -18.11 7.07 24.10
CA ALA A 40 -17.76 5.73 24.54
C ALA A 40 -16.40 5.72 25.24
N SER A 41 -16.29 4.83 26.22
CA SER A 41 -15.03 4.49 26.90
C SER A 41 -14.52 3.14 26.38
N PRO A 42 -13.23 2.81 26.55
CA PRO A 42 -12.70 1.52 26.13
C PRO A 42 -13.48 0.39 26.79
N ASP A 43 -13.76 -0.66 26.03
CA ASP A 43 -14.53 -1.79 26.51
C ASP A 43 -13.71 -2.59 27.53
N ARG A 44 -14.26 -2.83 28.73
CA ARG A 44 -13.58 -3.58 29.79
C ARG A 44 -13.46 -5.08 29.48
N THR A 45 -14.26 -5.60 28.55
CA THR A 45 -14.23 -7.00 28.10
C THR A 45 -13.19 -7.27 27.02
N LEU A 46 -12.61 -6.22 26.43
CA LEU A 46 -11.56 -6.31 25.41
C LEU A 46 -10.18 -6.04 26.02
N PRO A 47 -9.10 -6.61 25.43
CA PRO A 47 -7.75 -6.41 25.94
C PRO A 47 -7.35 -4.95 25.79
N ASN A 48 -7.28 -4.23 26.92
CA ASN A 48 -7.01 -2.80 26.97
C ASN A 48 -5.97 -2.50 28.06
N PRO A 49 -4.99 -1.63 27.78
CA PRO A 49 -4.12 -1.10 28.82
C PRO A 49 -4.95 -0.39 29.89
N GLU A 50 -4.66 -0.66 31.16
CA GLU A 50 -5.31 0.02 32.26
C GLU A 50 -4.98 1.52 32.24
N LEU A 51 -6.00 2.34 32.47
CA LEU A 51 -5.85 3.79 32.53
C LEU A 51 -5.68 4.23 33.99
N PRO A 52 -4.75 5.16 34.30
CA PRO A 52 -3.87 5.85 33.35
C PRO A 52 -2.70 4.96 32.86
N PHE A 53 -2.31 5.11 31.59
CA PHE A 53 -1.23 4.34 30.98
C PHE A 53 -0.10 5.25 30.50
N ALA A 54 1.15 4.88 30.75
CA ALA A 54 2.31 5.60 30.23
C ALA A 54 2.73 5.03 28.88
N VAL A 55 2.73 5.86 27.84
CA VAL A 55 3.25 5.49 26.52
C VAL A 55 4.70 5.96 26.42
N ASP A 56 5.61 5.03 26.13
CA ASP A 56 7.05 5.29 26.08
C ASP A 56 7.43 6.40 25.09
N ALA A 57 8.55 7.07 25.36
CA ALA A 57 9.16 8.03 24.46
C ALA A 57 9.64 7.36 23.15
N HIS A 58 9.92 8.17 22.13
CA HIS A 58 10.61 7.73 20.90
C HIS A 58 9.91 6.59 20.13
N GLY A 59 8.59 6.69 19.97
CA GLY A 59 7.81 5.77 19.13
C GLY A 59 7.04 4.71 19.92
N GLY A 60 6.81 4.91 21.22
CA GLY A 60 5.92 4.07 22.01
C GLY A 60 4.49 4.05 21.43
N VAL A 61 3.83 2.89 21.48
CA VAL A 61 2.50 2.68 20.90
C VAL A 61 1.60 1.99 21.92
N ALA A 62 0.38 2.51 22.07
CA ALA A 62 -0.68 1.86 22.84
C ALA A 62 -1.99 1.82 22.04
N VAL A 63 -2.81 0.79 22.27
CA VAL A 63 -4.07 0.59 21.58
C VAL A 63 -5.19 0.35 22.59
N TRP A 64 -6.29 1.08 22.43
CA TRP A 64 -7.54 0.84 23.15
C TRP A 64 -8.65 0.41 22.18
N ASN A 65 -9.41 -0.59 22.60
CA ASN A 65 -10.44 -1.27 21.84
C ASN A 65 -11.82 -0.89 22.39
N PHE A 66 -12.75 -0.67 21.47
CA PHE A 66 -14.15 -0.30 21.72
C PHE A 66 -15.05 -1.30 20.99
N ASP A 67 -16.10 -1.81 21.64
CA ASP A 67 -17.08 -2.69 20.96
C ASP A 67 -17.93 -1.89 19.96
N TYR A 68 -17.89 -2.31 18.69
CA TYR A 68 -18.71 -1.71 17.64
C TYR A 68 -20.21 -1.82 17.93
N ARG A 69 -20.69 -2.96 18.48
CA ARG A 69 -22.12 -3.16 18.74
C ARG A 69 -22.62 -2.27 19.85
N GLN A 70 -21.81 -2.04 20.88
CA GLN A 70 -22.10 -1.04 21.89
C GLN A 70 -22.14 0.37 21.28
N LEU A 71 -21.14 0.74 20.48
CA LEU A 71 -21.08 2.04 19.80
C LEU A 71 -22.29 2.28 18.88
N GLN A 72 -22.76 1.25 18.17
CA GLN A 72 -23.94 1.32 17.32
C GLN A 72 -25.21 1.51 18.14
N ARG A 73 -25.42 0.71 19.19
CA ARG A 73 -26.58 0.85 20.10
C ARG A 73 -26.64 2.24 20.74
N ASP A 74 -25.49 2.79 21.13
CA ASP A 74 -25.38 4.13 21.71
C ASP A 74 -25.65 5.25 20.67
N ALA A 75 -25.52 4.96 19.38
CA ALA A 75 -25.80 5.88 18.28
C ALA A 75 -27.24 5.77 17.74
N ASP A 76 -27.96 4.66 18.02
CA ASP A 76 -29.29 4.30 17.48
C ASP A 76 -30.46 5.20 17.94
N VAL A 77 -30.20 6.36 18.55
CA VAL A 77 -31.24 7.41 18.69
C VAL A 77 -31.69 7.93 17.30
N THR A 78 -30.96 7.61 16.22
CA THR A 78 -31.35 7.93 14.84
C THR A 78 -31.25 6.69 13.94
N PHE A 79 -32.38 6.00 13.68
CA PHE A 79 -32.50 4.88 12.74
C PHE A 79 -31.77 5.15 11.42
N ARG A 80 -30.58 4.55 11.22
CA ARG A 80 -29.95 4.49 9.89
C ARG A 80 -29.07 3.25 9.73
N GLU A 81 -29.25 2.56 8.59
CA GLU A 81 -28.29 1.62 8.01
C GLU A 81 -27.05 2.34 7.42
N THR A 82 -26.51 3.33 8.15
CA THR A 82 -25.35 4.10 7.68
C THR A 82 -24.12 3.84 8.56
N PRO A 83 -22.91 3.87 7.98
CA PRO A 83 -21.66 3.72 8.73
C PRO A 83 -21.58 4.74 9.88
N LEU A 84 -21.05 4.31 11.02
CA LEU A 84 -20.89 5.16 12.20
C LEU A 84 -19.76 6.17 11.99
N ALA A 85 -20.04 7.47 12.10
CA ALA A 85 -18.99 8.48 12.11
C ALA A 85 -18.44 8.68 13.52
N VAL A 86 -17.15 8.40 13.73
CA VAL A 86 -16.49 8.51 15.03
C VAL A 86 -15.30 9.48 15.00
N ARG A 87 -14.93 9.98 16.18
CA ARG A 87 -13.73 10.77 16.43
C ARG A 87 -13.08 10.32 17.73
N ALA A 88 -11.79 10.01 17.69
CA ALA A 88 -11.02 9.73 18.90
C ALA A 88 -10.68 11.02 19.66
N GLU A 89 -10.82 10.99 20.98
CA GLU A 89 -10.35 12.02 21.91
C GLU A 89 -9.48 11.36 23.00
N ILE A 90 -8.29 11.91 23.25
CA ILE A 90 -7.36 11.44 24.29
C ILE A 90 -7.01 12.58 25.24
N GLU A 91 -6.82 12.25 26.51
CA GLU A 91 -6.33 13.19 27.53
C GLU A 91 -4.92 12.76 27.97
N VAL A 92 -3.94 13.62 27.73
CA VAL A 92 -2.53 13.41 28.11
C VAL A 92 -2.15 14.50 29.11
N GLY A 93 -1.90 14.11 30.36
CA GLY A 93 -1.72 15.06 31.46
C GLY A 93 -2.96 15.95 31.67
N SER A 94 -2.82 17.26 31.46
CA SER A 94 -3.94 18.24 31.51
C SER A 94 -4.49 18.62 30.14
N LYS A 95 -3.88 18.12 29.05
CA LYS A 95 -4.25 18.50 27.68
C LYS A 95 -5.14 17.44 27.04
N ARG A 96 -6.20 17.92 26.37
CA ARG A 96 -7.07 17.09 25.55
C ARG A 96 -6.70 17.24 24.08
N TYR A 97 -6.45 16.12 23.42
CA TYR A 97 -6.19 16.04 22.00
C TYR A 97 -7.37 15.36 21.32
N ARG A 98 -7.75 15.90 20.16
CA ARG A 98 -8.84 15.37 19.35
C ARG A 98 -8.30 15.02 17.98
N GLN A 99 -8.73 13.88 17.46
CA GLN A 99 -8.45 13.51 16.07
C GLN A 99 -9.06 14.55 15.13
N ARG A 100 -8.28 15.02 14.17
CA ARG A 100 -8.77 15.94 13.13
C ARG A 100 -9.67 15.18 12.15
N GLY A 101 -10.89 15.67 11.95
CA GLY A 101 -11.86 15.07 11.03
C GLY A 101 -12.80 14.05 11.68
N ARG A 102 -13.41 13.21 10.85
CA ARG A 102 -14.26 12.07 11.27
C ARG A 102 -13.81 10.82 10.52
N VAL A 103 -13.88 9.68 11.19
CA VAL A 103 -13.62 8.37 10.59
C VAL A 103 -14.95 7.65 10.45
N TRP A 104 -15.21 7.09 9.28
CA TRP A 104 -16.38 6.24 9.06
C TRP A 104 -16.00 4.82 9.41
N VAL A 105 -16.76 4.21 10.31
CA VAL A 105 -16.61 2.82 10.72
C VAL A 105 -17.72 2.02 10.04
N ASN A 106 -17.31 1.03 9.25
CA ASN A 106 -18.24 0.12 8.59
C ASN A 106 -18.80 -0.90 9.58
N VAL A 107 -19.97 -1.44 9.25
CA VAL A 107 -20.55 -2.58 9.96
C VAL A 107 -19.59 -3.78 9.90
N PRO A 108 -19.36 -4.50 11.01
CA PRO A 108 -18.56 -5.72 11.03
C PRO A 108 -19.05 -6.71 9.98
N GLY A 109 -18.18 -7.11 9.06
CA GLY A 109 -18.51 -7.99 7.94
C GLY A 109 -18.78 -7.29 6.61
N ASP A 110 -18.96 -5.97 6.61
CA ASP A 110 -19.01 -5.19 5.37
C ASP A 110 -17.60 -4.84 4.87
N SER A 111 -17.20 -5.47 3.77
CA SER A 111 -15.89 -5.26 3.12
C SER A 111 -15.84 -4.00 2.25
N ARG A 112 -16.98 -3.31 2.07
CA ARG A 112 -17.04 -2.08 1.26
C ARG A 112 -16.38 -0.94 2.02
N LEU A 113 -15.10 -0.68 1.75
CA LEU A 113 -14.40 0.52 2.23
C LEU A 113 -15.14 1.79 1.78
N ILE A 114 -15.91 2.42 2.68
CA ILE A 114 -16.59 3.68 2.39
C ILE A 114 -15.55 4.80 2.46
N GLU A 115 -14.94 5.03 1.31
CA GLU A 115 -13.96 6.10 1.16
C GLU A 115 -14.60 7.48 1.32
N SER A 116 -13.93 8.33 2.10
CA SER A 116 -14.26 9.75 2.19
C SER A 116 -14.28 10.39 0.80
N ARG A 117 -15.08 11.45 0.60
CA ARG A 117 -15.13 12.18 -0.68
C ARG A 117 -13.73 12.58 -1.15
N TRP A 118 -12.87 13.04 -0.22
CA TRP A 118 -11.47 13.38 -0.52
C TRP A 118 -10.60 12.16 -0.85
N ALA A 119 -10.80 11.02 -0.18
CA ALA A 119 -10.12 9.78 -0.56
C ALA A 119 -10.53 9.33 -1.96
N ARG A 120 -11.83 9.41 -2.31
CA ARG A 120 -12.33 9.14 -3.66
C ARG A 120 -11.74 10.09 -4.70
N VAL A 121 -11.72 11.39 -4.41
CA VAL A 121 -11.12 12.39 -5.30
C VAL A 121 -9.62 12.14 -5.45
N ARG A 122 -8.88 11.92 -4.35
CA ARG A 122 -7.44 11.59 -4.41
C ARG A 122 -7.19 10.30 -5.18
N ARG A 123 -8.00 9.26 -4.98
CA ARG A 123 -7.90 8.00 -5.73
C ARG A 123 -8.18 8.24 -7.21
N ARG A 124 -9.21 9.03 -7.54
CA ARG A 124 -9.52 9.42 -8.92
C ARG A 124 -8.32 10.15 -9.54
N CYS A 125 -7.84 11.21 -8.89
CA CYS A 125 -6.65 11.95 -9.34
C CYS A 125 -5.42 11.06 -9.44
N ARG A 126 -5.17 10.14 -8.49
CA ARG A 126 -4.07 9.18 -8.56
C ARG A 126 -4.19 8.26 -9.77
N ARG A 127 -5.38 7.71 -10.06
CA ARG A 127 -5.59 6.91 -11.28
C ARG A 127 -5.31 7.71 -12.56
N TRP A 128 -5.63 9.01 -12.55
CA TRP A 128 -5.27 9.90 -13.67
C TRP A 128 -3.77 10.19 -13.79
N ILE A 129 -3.02 10.13 -12.69
CA ILE A 129 -1.63 10.57 -12.61
C ILE A 129 -0.63 9.40 -12.69
N ASP A 130 -0.98 8.24 -12.14
CA ASP A 130 -0.17 7.03 -11.99
C ASP A 130 -1.07 5.80 -12.23
N GLU A 131 -1.41 5.55 -13.49
CA GLU A 131 -2.16 4.36 -13.89
C GLU A 131 -1.24 3.12 -13.86
N PRO A 132 -1.68 1.97 -13.31
CA PRO A 132 -0.92 0.74 -13.39
C PRO A 132 -0.76 0.27 -14.84
N VAL A 133 0.41 -0.29 -15.10
CA VAL A 133 0.78 -0.89 -16.38
C VAL A 133 0.71 -2.40 -16.24
N GLY A 134 0.20 -3.09 -17.27
CA GLY A 134 0.27 -4.55 -17.33
C GLY A 134 1.71 -5.01 -17.49
N PHE A 135 1.98 -6.28 -17.15
CA PHE A 135 3.28 -6.88 -17.47
C PHE A 135 3.47 -6.90 -18.99
N PRO A 136 4.65 -6.51 -19.50
CA PRO A 136 4.90 -6.53 -20.93
C PRO A 136 4.86 -7.96 -21.47
N ILE A 137 4.33 -8.11 -22.67
CA ILE A 137 4.25 -9.39 -23.38
C ILE A 137 5.28 -9.33 -24.52
N PRO A 138 6.23 -10.28 -24.61
CA PRO A 138 7.13 -10.37 -25.76
C PRO A 138 6.32 -10.76 -27.01
N GLN A 139 6.49 -10.02 -28.11
CA GLN A 139 5.74 -10.27 -29.34
C GLN A 139 6.59 -10.80 -30.48
N THR A 140 7.78 -10.23 -30.69
CA THR A 140 8.61 -10.55 -31.85
C THR A 140 10.07 -10.42 -31.48
N ILE A 141 10.85 -11.42 -31.86
CA ILE A 141 12.31 -11.40 -31.78
C ILE A 141 12.81 -10.76 -33.07
N GLY A 142 13.55 -9.66 -32.95
CA GLY A 142 14.24 -9.04 -34.08
C GLY A 142 15.54 -9.76 -34.38
N ASP A 143 15.99 -9.67 -35.63
CA ASP A 143 17.26 -10.24 -36.07
C ASP A 143 18.49 -9.55 -35.43
N ASP A 144 18.27 -8.44 -34.72
CA ASP A 144 19.28 -7.64 -34.01
C ASP A 144 19.54 -8.10 -32.57
N GLY A 145 19.01 -9.26 -32.16
CA GLY A 145 19.15 -9.77 -30.79
C GLY A 145 18.31 -9.02 -29.76
N ARG A 146 17.25 -8.32 -30.20
CA ARG A 146 16.31 -7.62 -29.33
C ARG A 146 14.92 -8.23 -29.43
N VAL A 147 14.15 -8.11 -28.35
CA VAL A 147 12.75 -8.49 -28.28
C VAL A 147 11.86 -7.26 -28.18
N ALA A 148 10.83 -7.20 -29.02
CA ALA A 148 9.78 -6.21 -28.93
C ALA A 148 8.85 -6.54 -27.75
N LEU A 149 8.80 -5.63 -26.78
CA LEU A 149 7.95 -5.70 -25.61
C LEU A 149 6.76 -4.77 -25.77
N THR A 150 5.55 -5.33 -25.76
CA THR A 150 4.32 -4.52 -25.80
C THR A 150 3.86 -4.20 -24.39
N ILE A 151 3.84 -2.91 -24.08
CA ILE A 151 3.43 -2.37 -22.79
C ILE A 151 1.99 -1.87 -22.92
N ARG A 152 1.07 -2.53 -22.22
CA ARG A 152 -0.36 -2.15 -22.23
C ARG A 152 -0.73 -1.37 -20.98
N LYS A 153 -1.40 -0.23 -21.19
CA LYS A 153 -1.97 0.57 -20.11
C LYS A 153 -3.37 0.06 -19.77
N HIS A 154 -3.66 -0.09 -18.48
CA HIS A 154 -5.00 -0.42 -18.00
C HIS A 154 -5.69 0.81 -17.44
N GLY A 155 -6.52 1.49 -18.24
CA GLY A 155 -7.35 2.59 -17.74
C GLY A 155 -7.26 3.85 -18.58
N ARG A 156 -7.62 4.99 -17.99
CA ARG A 156 -7.76 6.29 -18.69
C ARG A 156 -6.71 7.31 -18.27
N GLY A 157 -5.90 7.02 -17.25
CA GLY A 157 -4.83 7.90 -16.81
C GLY A 157 -3.65 7.95 -17.77
N GLN A 158 -2.66 8.77 -17.39
CA GLN A 158 -1.34 8.73 -18.00
C GLN A 158 -0.42 7.79 -17.21
N VAL A 159 0.53 7.17 -17.90
CA VAL A 159 1.64 6.43 -17.29
C VAL A 159 2.88 7.31 -17.37
N ARG A 160 3.51 7.57 -16.22
CA ARG A 160 4.75 8.36 -16.17
C ARG A 160 5.91 7.61 -16.82
N PRO A 161 6.93 8.32 -17.33
CA PRO A 161 8.16 7.67 -17.80
C PRO A 161 8.80 6.81 -16.71
N PHE A 162 9.27 5.64 -17.08
CA PHE A 162 10.02 4.72 -16.24
C PHE A 162 11.05 3.97 -17.10
N ALA A 163 11.90 3.14 -16.50
CA ALA A 163 12.85 2.32 -17.26
C ALA A 163 12.83 0.88 -16.75
N PHE A 164 13.08 -0.08 -17.64
CA PHE A 164 13.38 -1.44 -17.24
C PHE A 164 14.87 -1.57 -16.95
N THR A 165 15.20 -2.08 -15.77
CA THR A 165 16.56 -2.38 -15.35
C THR A 165 16.73 -3.89 -15.27
N LEU A 166 17.74 -4.43 -15.94
CA LEU A 166 18.06 -5.84 -15.86
C LEU A 166 18.73 -6.15 -14.52
N VAL A 167 18.18 -7.12 -13.81
CA VAL A 167 18.76 -7.69 -12.59
C VAL A 167 18.91 -9.18 -12.76
N LYS A 168 19.97 -9.74 -12.17
CA LYS A 168 20.15 -11.17 -12.01
C LYS A 168 19.88 -11.58 -10.58
N GLU A 169 19.14 -12.65 -10.42
CA GLU A 169 18.90 -13.32 -9.15
C GLU A 169 19.91 -14.45 -9.03
N LEU A 170 20.75 -14.38 -8.01
CA LEU A 170 21.78 -15.37 -7.70
C LEU A 170 21.13 -16.56 -6.97
N PRO A 171 21.78 -17.75 -6.95
CA PRO A 171 21.27 -18.93 -6.24
C PRO A 171 21.01 -18.72 -4.74
N ASP A 172 21.63 -17.70 -4.14
CA ASP A 172 21.44 -17.31 -2.73
C ASP A 172 20.24 -16.36 -2.51
N GLY A 173 19.47 -16.06 -3.56
CA GLY A 173 18.29 -15.19 -3.54
C GLY A 173 18.61 -13.69 -3.58
N ARG A 174 19.88 -13.29 -3.72
CA ARG A 174 20.24 -11.88 -3.87
C ARG A 174 19.99 -11.42 -5.31
N HIS A 175 19.52 -10.19 -5.43
CA HIS A 175 19.36 -9.51 -6.72
C HIS A 175 20.51 -8.54 -6.96
N GLU A 176 21.16 -8.66 -8.11
CA GLU A 176 22.22 -7.75 -8.54
C GLU A 176 21.88 -7.13 -9.89
N ARG A 177 22.12 -5.82 -10.04
CA ARG A 177 21.98 -5.17 -11.35
C ARG A 177 23.06 -5.65 -12.30
N VAL A 178 22.67 -6.06 -13.50
CA VAL A 178 23.61 -6.34 -14.59
C VAL A 178 24.16 -5.00 -15.10
N ARG A 179 25.46 -4.76 -14.92
CA ARG A 179 26.06 -3.43 -15.13
C ARG A 179 26.22 -3.07 -16.61
N ASP A 180 26.50 -4.07 -17.44
CA ASP A 180 26.82 -3.88 -18.85
C ASP A 180 25.58 -3.85 -19.77
N VAL A 181 24.39 -3.95 -19.17
CA VAL A 181 23.12 -3.86 -19.90
C VAL A 181 22.47 -2.50 -19.63
N GLU A 182 22.27 -1.75 -20.71
CA GLU A 182 21.58 -0.46 -20.65
C GLU A 182 20.12 -0.62 -20.19
N GLN A 183 19.66 0.38 -19.45
CA GLN A 183 18.26 0.44 -19.06
C GLN A 183 17.39 0.71 -20.29
N VAL A 184 16.26 0.02 -20.40
CA VAL A 184 15.31 0.22 -21.51
C VAL A 184 14.33 1.33 -21.10
N PRO A 185 14.40 2.53 -21.70
CA PRO A 185 13.51 3.61 -21.34
C PRO A 185 12.10 3.35 -21.88
N VAL A 186 11.10 3.56 -21.03
CA VAL A 186 9.69 3.55 -21.41
C VAL A 186 9.18 5.00 -21.39
N PRO A 187 8.72 5.52 -22.54
CA PRO A 187 8.22 6.88 -22.60
C PRO A 187 6.91 7.02 -21.83
N ARG A 188 6.49 8.27 -21.66
CA ARG A 188 5.15 8.56 -21.12
C ARG A 188 4.08 7.95 -22.03
N ILE A 189 3.16 7.19 -21.45
CA ILE A 189 1.97 6.70 -22.16
C ILE A 189 0.81 7.64 -21.86
N TRP A 190 0.35 8.35 -22.88
CA TRP A 190 -0.69 9.36 -22.72
C TRP A 190 -2.09 8.76 -22.58
N PRO A 191 -3.09 9.50 -22.08
CA PRO A 191 -4.48 9.03 -21.93
C PRO A 191 -5.08 8.39 -23.18
N TRP A 192 -4.78 8.93 -24.37
CA TRP A 192 -5.27 8.43 -25.66
C TRP A 192 -4.48 7.25 -26.23
N GLN A 193 -3.33 6.91 -25.64
CA GLN A 193 -2.55 5.72 -26.01
C GLN A 193 -2.95 4.54 -25.13
N THR A 194 -3.20 3.40 -25.76
CA THR A 194 -3.52 2.13 -25.08
C THR A 194 -2.29 1.26 -24.91
N GLU A 195 -1.33 1.35 -25.83
CA GLU A 195 -0.10 0.57 -25.81
C GLU A 195 1.10 1.34 -26.37
N VAL A 196 2.29 0.92 -25.96
CA VAL A 196 3.59 1.36 -26.49
C VAL A 196 4.48 0.14 -26.65
N ILE A 197 5.25 0.10 -27.71
CA ILE A 197 6.23 -0.95 -27.98
C ILE A 197 7.62 -0.41 -27.64
N VAL A 198 8.40 -1.18 -26.88
CA VAL A 198 9.81 -0.88 -26.59
C VAL A 198 10.66 -2.10 -26.91
N SER A 199 11.91 -1.89 -27.33
CA SER A 199 12.83 -2.98 -27.65
C SER A 199 13.79 -3.23 -26.49
N ALA A 200 13.74 -4.42 -25.90
CA ALA A 200 14.68 -4.87 -24.87
C ALA A 200 15.71 -5.85 -25.46
N PRO A 201 16.97 -5.82 -25.02
CA PRO A 201 17.96 -6.82 -25.44
C PRO A 201 17.58 -8.21 -24.93
N ILE A 202 17.86 -9.23 -25.75
CA ILE A 202 17.87 -10.63 -25.31
C ILE A 202 19.11 -10.82 -24.43
N VAL A 203 18.95 -11.52 -23.31
CA VAL A 203 20.04 -11.73 -22.36
C VAL A 203 20.84 -12.94 -22.78
N ASP A 204 22.14 -12.72 -23.02
CA ASP A 204 23.08 -13.82 -23.17
C ASP A 204 23.40 -14.40 -21.79
N ASP A 205 23.03 -15.66 -21.58
CA ASP A 205 23.28 -16.42 -20.37
C ASP A 205 24.47 -17.40 -20.53
N ALA A 206 25.18 -17.32 -21.65
CA ALA A 206 26.39 -18.10 -21.88
C ALA A 206 27.50 -17.70 -20.87
N GLY A 207 27.77 -18.60 -19.93
CA GLY A 207 28.84 -18.43 -18.94
C GLY A 207 28.37 -18.04 -17.53
N GLU A 208 27.07 -17.89 -17.31
CA GLU A 208 26.53 -17.67 -15.96
C GLU A 208 26.31 -19.01 -15.21
N PRO A 209 26.46 -19.03 -13.88
CA PRO A 209 26.25 -20.23 -13.08
C PRO A 209 24.83 -20.80 -13.21
N VAL A 210 24.71 -22.12 -13.10
CA VAL A 210 23.41 -22.80 -13.05
C VAL A 210 22.58 -22.25 -11.89
N GLY A 211 21.33 -21.88 -12.17
CA GLY A 211 20.39 -21.34 -11.18
C GLY A 211 20.30 -19.82 -11.15
N VAL A 212 21.08 -19.10 -11.95
CA VAL A 212 20.89 -17.65 -12.14
C VAL A 212 19.65 -17.38 -12.98
N GLN A 213 18.77 -16.50 -12.49
CA GLN A 213 17.59 -16.04 -13.23
C GLN A 213 17.72 -14.55 -13.58
N PHE A 214 17.20 -14.17 -14.73
CA PHE A 214 17.24 -12.78 -15.19
C PHE A 214 15.86 -12.16 -15.20
N TRP A 215 15.78 -10.94 -14.67
CA TRP A 215 14.53 -10.21 -14.50
C TRP A 215 14.68 -8.77 -14.96
N TRP A 216 13.70 -8.27 -15.70
CA TRP A 216 13.52 -6.86 -15.95
C TRP A 216 12.68 -6.25 -14.84
N THR A 217 13.27 -5.35 -14.05
CA THR A 217 12.57 -4.64 -12.97
C THR A 217 12.15 -3.24 -13.41
N VAL A 218 10.94 -2.82 -13.04
CA VAL A 218 10.50 -1.45 -13.27
C VAL A 218 11.24 -0.53 -12.31
N THR A 219 11.96 0.45 -12.86
CA THR A 219 12.65 1.48 -12.07
C THR A 219 12.07 2.85 -12.39
N ASN A 220 11.68 3.58 -11.35
CA ASN A 220 11.14 4.93 -11.45
C ASN A 220 11.72 5.83 -10.35
N ARG A 221 11.30 7.10 -10.28
CA ARG A 221 11.76 8.06 -9.26
C ARG A 221 11.50 7.62 -7.80
N SER A 222 10.56 6.70 -7.57
CA SER A 222 10.23 6.16 -6.24
C SER A 222 10.99 4.88 -5.89
N GLY A 223 11.80 4.33 -6.80
CA GLY A 223 12.62 3.14 -6.59
C GLY A 223 12.35 2.02 -7.59
N ALA A 224 12.85 0.83 -7.27
CA ALA A 224 12.57 -0.40 -8.01
C ALA A 224 11.22 -0.99 -7.58
N GLY A 225 10.42 -1.42 -8.55
CA GLY A 225 9.14 -2.09 -8.36
C GLY A 225 9.14 -3.50 -8.93
N ASN A 226 7.94 -4.02 -9.19
CA ASN A 226 7.76 -5.36 -9.75
C ASN A 226 8.47 -5.51 -11.11
N GLY A 227 8.89 -6.74 -11.41
CA GLY A 227 9.56 -7.09 -12.66
C GLY A 227 8.90 -8.26 -13.39
N PHE A 228 9.46 -8.61 -14.54
CA PHE A 228 9.09 -9.76 -15.35
C PHE A 228 10.37 -10.47 -15.83
N SER A 229 10.28 -11.76 -16.12
CA SER A 229 11.43 -12.55 -16.55
C SER A 229 12.00 -12.03 -17.87
N ALA A 230 13.32 -11.94 -17.96
CA ALA A 230 14.00 -11.56 -19.19
C ALA A 230 14.09 -12.75 -20.13
N LEU A 231 13.91 -12.51 -21.44
CA LEU A 231 14.10 -13.53 -22.46
C LEU A 231 15.59 -13.83 -22.60
N ARG A 232 15.95 -15.11 -22.51
CA ARG A 232 17.34 -15.57 -22.59
C ARG A 232 17.65 -16.19 -23.96
N THR A 233 18.91 -16.12 -24.38
CA THR A 233 19.38 -16.78 -25.62
C THR A 233 19.10 -18.29 -25.57
N SER A 234 19.28 -18.92 -24.40
CA SER A 234 18.98 -20.35 -24.20
C SER A 234 17.49 -20.73 -24.34
N GLU A 235 16.57 -19.78 -24.24
CA GLU A 235 15.12 -19.99 -24.37
C GLU A 235 14.63 -19.81 -25.81
N LEU A 236 15.48 -19.32 -26.71
CA LEU A 236 15.13 -19.16 -28.11
C LEU A 236 15.08 -20.52 -28.81
N PRO A 237 14.11 -20.74 -29.72
CA PRO A 237 14.07 -21.95 -30.52
C PRO A 237 15.37 -22.06 -31.33
N GLN A 238 16.13 -23.13 -31.15
CA GLN A 238 17.29 -23.44 -32.00
C GLN A 238 16.78 -23.73 -33.40
N ILE A 239 17.02 -22.80 -34.33
CA ILE A 239 16.81 -23.05 -35.76
C ILE A 239 18.01 -23.90 -36.20
N ASN A 240 17.82 -25.22 -36.25
CA ASN A 240 18.71 -26.14 -36.96
C ASN A 240 18.36 -26.18 -38.45
#